data_AF-A0A959M6B0-F1
#
_entry.id   AF-A0A959M6B0-F1
#
_cell.length_a   1.000
_cell.length_b   1.000
_cell.length_c   1.000
_cell.angle_alpha   90.00
_cell.angle_beta   90.00
_cell.angle_gamma   90.00
#
_symmetry.space_group_name_H-M   'P 1'
#
loop_
_entity.id
_entity.type
_entity.pdbx_description
1 polymer ?
#
loop_
_entity_poly.entity_id
_entity_poly.type
_entity_poly.pdbx_seq_one_letter_code
_entity_poly.pdbx_strand_id
1 'polypeptide(L)'
;LIGNLEELPSFKVNGITHRFIGYKMSQFNRQHFMNNLKKVVEAAVAIIGDIPYREYTFIGIGPGRGGIEHLNNTTVSFDGRGLDTDEGLNRTLVFLAHEFFHNYNVKRIRPLELGPFDYDKPNRTNLLWVSEGLSVYYEYLVVKRAGLISEETLFKNFESNLNATENNPGRLYQSLIQSSYQTWGDGPFGTQGKDPGKSISYYDKGPLIGFILDFKIRHATQNKKSLDDVMRYVYNYYYKKLQRGFTDAEFQQACEDVAGISLAPEFEYVYTTKEPDYNQYLAFAGLTAQFTTDDKTGKKKFIIKRIDNLDSLQTNILNDWLTQ
;
A
#
# COMPACT_ATOMS: atom_id res chain seq x y z
N LEU A 1 23.58 9.79 6.30
CA LEU A 1 23.80 9.69 7.76
C LEU A 1 25.29 9.46 7.98
N ILE A 2 25.95 10.24 8.84
CA ILE A 2 27.40 10.16 9.09
C ILE A 2 27.58 9.92 10.58
N GLY A 3 28.39 8.93 10.98
CA GLY A 3 28.64 8.61 12.38
C GLY A 3 29.08 7.17 12.60
N ASN A 4 29.07 6.74 13.86
CA ASN A 4 29.31 5.35 14.23
C ASN A 4 28.03 4.53 13.98
N LEU A 5 27.96 3.89 12.82
CA LEU A 5 26.78 3.15 12.36
C LEU A 5 27.03 1.66 12.44
N GLU A 6 25.98 0.95 12.77
CA GLU A 6 25.97 -0.50 12.81
C GLU A 6 25.36 -1.03 11.53
N GLU A 7 26.03 -1.97 10.88
CA GLU A 7 25.51 -2.71 9.74
C GLU A 7 25.02 -4.09 10.19
N LEU A 8 23.79 -4.45 9.81
CA LEU A 8 23.26 -5.80 10.00
C LEU A 8 23.77 -6.72 8.88
N PRO A 9 23.75 -8.06 9.06
CA PRO A 9 24.11 -8.98 7.99
C PRO A 9 23.31 -8.73 6.71
N SER A 10 24.00 -8.44 5.61
CA SER A 10 23.38 -8.22 4.30
C SER A 10 22.80 -9.52 3.73
N PHE A 11 21.84 -9.40 2.82
CA PHE A 11 21.36 -10.51 2.00
C PHE A 11 21.36 -10.14 0.51
N LYS A 12 21.06 -11.12 -0.35
CA LYS A 12 20.88 -10.90 -1.78
C LYS A 12 19.53 -11.39 -2.27
N VAL A 13 18.95 -10.67 -3.22
CA VAL A 13 17.78 -11.08 -4.01
C VAL A 13 18.13 -10.94 -5.49
N ASN A 14 18.02 -12.03 -6.26
CA ASN A 14 18.45 -12.10 -7.66
C ASN A 14 19.87 -11.54 -7.93
N GLY A 15 20.80 -11.82 -7.01
CA GLY A 15 22.19 -11.36 -7.10
C GLY A 15 22.45 -9.92 -6.65
N ILE A 16 21.41 -9.12 -6.42
CA ILE A 16 21.51 -7.73 -5.94
C ILE A 16 21.62 -7.70 -4.42
N THR A 17 22.54 -6.89 -3.89
CA THR A 17 22.81 -6.77 -2.46
C THR A 17 21.79 -5.83 -1.78
N HIS A 18 21.30 -6.25 -0.62
CA HIS A 18 20.44 -5.47 0.26
C HIS A 18 21.10 -5.35 1.64
N ARG A 19 21.19 -4.12 2.14
CA ARG A 19 21.89 -3.75 3.37
C ARG A 19 20.94 -3.09 4.35
N PHE A 20 21.23 -3.20 5.64
CA PHE A 20 20.53 -2.44 6.67
C PHE A 20 21.57 -1.80 7.58
N ILE A 21 21.57 -0.47 7.63
CA ILE A 21 22.51 0.34 8.41
C ILE A 21 21.69 1.14 9.41
N GLY A 22 22.06 1.13 10.68
CA GLY A 22 21.31 1.82 11.73
C GLY A 22 22.20 2.55 12.74
N TYR A 23 21.60 3.52 13.43
CA TYR A 23 22.22 4.24 14.54
C TYR A 23 21.66 3.74 15.88
N LYS A 24 22.55 3.29 16.78
CA LYS A 24 22.23 2.86 18.16
C LYS A 24 21.03 1.90 18.24
N MET A 25 21.11 0.79 17.50
CA MET A 25 20.04 -0.20 17.49
C MET A 25 20.01 -0.97 18.82
N SER A 26 18.82 -1.24 19.34
CA SER A 26 18.63 -2.10 20.52
C SER A 26 19.07 -3.55 20.23
N GLN A 27 19.09 -4.37 21.28
CA GLN A 27 19.32 -5.79 21.12
C GLN A 27 18.06 -6.48 20.60
N PHE A 28 18.20 -7.25 19.53
CA PHE A 28 17.19 -8.12 18.94
C PHE A 28 17.89 -9.19 18.09
N ASN A 29 17.16 -10.21 17.64
CA ASN A 29 17.71 -11.22 16.76
C ASN A 29 17.92 -10.68 15.33
N ARG A 30 19.12 -10.12 15.09
CA ARG A 30 19.50 -9.46 13.82
C ARG A 30 19.37 -10.39 12.62
N GLN A 31 19.78 -11.65 12.74
CA GLN A 31 19.68 -12.61 11.65
C GLN A 31 18.23 -12.97 11.31
N HIS A 32 17.40 -13.19 12.32
CA HIS A 32 15.97 -13.45 12.12
C HIS A 32 15.26 -12.27 11.45
N PHE A 33 15.52 -11.04 11.92
CA PHE A 33 15.01 -9.83 11.31
C PHE A 33 15.43 -9.70 9.84
N MET A 34 16.72 -9.86 9.53
CA MET A 34 17.21 -9.75 8.15
C MET A 34 16.70 -10.87 7.24
N ASN A 35 16.50 -12.09 7.76
CA ASN A 35 15.87 -13.18 7.01
C ASN A 35 14.41 -12.86 6.66
N ASN A 36 13.65 -12.24 7.57
CA ASN A 36 12.27 -11.84 7.29
C ASN A 36 12.21 -10.66 6.33
N LEU A 37 13.10 -9.67 6.49
CA LEU A 37 13.23 -8.56 5.54
C LEU A 37 13.59 -9.05 4.12
N LYS A 38 14.43 -10.10 4.00
CA LYS A 38 14.69 -10.74 2.71
C LYS A 38 13.42 -11.25 2.05
N LYS A 39 12.55 -11.94 2.80
CA LYS A 39 11.27 -12.44 2.26
C LYS A 39 10.34 -11.30 1.83
N VAL A 40 10.31 -10.19 2.57
CA VAL A 40 9.59 -8.97 2.18
C VAL A 40 10.09 -8.45 0.84
N VAL A 41 11.40 -8.31 0.68
CA VAL A 41 12.01 -7.86 -0.58
C VAL A 41 11.71 -8.83 -1.73
N GLU A 42 11.82 -10.15 -1.51
CA GLU A 42 11.51 -11.16 -2.52
C GLU A 42 10.05 -11.07 -2.99
N ALA A 43 9.10 -10.96 -2.05
CA ALA A 43 7.68 -10.83 -2.37
C ALA A 43 7.37 -9.52 -3.12
N ALA A 44 7.95 -8.39 -2.69
CA ALA A 44 7.77 -7.10 -3.38
C ALA A 44 8.39 -7.11 -4.79
N VAL A 45 9.55 -7.75 -4.99
CA VAL A 45 10.17 -7.92 -6.31
C VAL A 45 9.29 -8.80 -7.20
N ALA A 46 8.64 -9.84 -6.67
CA ALA A 46 7.78 -10.73 -7.45
C ALA A 46 6.57 -10.01 -8.08
N ILE A 47 6.02 -8.99 -7.41
CA ILE A 47 4.89 -8.20 -7.93
C ILE A 47 5.25 -7.47 -9.23
N ILE A 48 6.43 -6.83 -9.27
CA ILE A 48 6.85 -6.02 -10.43
C ILE A 48 7.66 -6.83 -11.45
N GLY A 49 8.42 -7.82 -10.99
CA GLY A 49 9.28 -8.66 -11.82
C GLY A 49 10.57 -7.99 -12.31
N ASP A 50 11.01 -6.90 -11.68
CA ASP A 50 12.22 -6.15 -12.04
C ASP A 50 12.95 -5.65 -10.78
N ILE A 51 14.27 -5.51 -10.82
CA ILE A 51 15.08 -4.86 -9.77
C ILE A 51 15.83 -3.67 -10.36
N PRO A 52 15.27 -2.45 -10.27
CA PRO A 52 15.78 -1.28 -10.99
C PRO A 52 16.92 -0.53 -10.27
N TYR A 53 17.77 -1.25 -9.54
CA TYR A 53 18.89 -0.71 -8.78
C TYR A 53 20.03 -1.74 -8.68
N ARG A 54 21.24 -1.28 -8.35
CA ARG A 54 22.44 -2.14 -8.22
C ARG A 54 22.71 -2.63 -6.80
N GLU A 55 22.22 -1.88 -5.82
CA GLU A 55 22.25 -2.16 -4.38
C GLU A 55 21.07 -1.41 -3.74
N TYR A 56 20.51 -1.95 -2.66
CA TYR A 56 19.50 -1.26 -1.86
C TYR A 56 19.91 -1.16 -0.39
N THR A 57 19.75 0.00 0.23
CA THR A 57 20.07 0.19 1.66
C THR A 57 18.86 0.68 2.46
N PHE A 58 18.51 -0.04 3.52
CA PHE A 58 17.62 0.45 4.56
C PHE A 58 18.43 1.21 5.60
N ILE A 59 18.06 2.47 5.90
CA ILE A 59 18.81 3.36 6.79
C ILE A 59 17.97 3.69 8.01
N GLY A 60 18.26 3.06 9.15
CA GLY A 60 17.62 3.32 10.44
C GLY A 60 18.20 4.57 11.12
N ILE A 61 17.40 5.63 11.28
CA ILE A 61 17.88 6.94 11.78
C ILE A 61 17.67 7.14 13.29
N GLY A 62 17.19 6.12 14.00
CA GLY A 62 16.88 6.17 15.44
C GLY A 62 15.37 6.18 15.75
N PRO A 63 14.97 6.46 17.00
CA PRO A 63 13.58 6.42 17.43
C PRO A 63 12.75 7.51 16.73
N GLY A 64 11.50 7.20 16.41
CA GLY A 64 10.58 8.15 15.80
C GLY A 64 9.38 7.48 15.17
N ARG A 65 8.71 8.23 14.29
CA ARG A 65 7.63 7.73 13.43
C ARG A 65 7.88 8.26 12.02
N GLY A 66 7.69 7.40 11.03
CA GLY A 66 7.80 7.74 9.61
C GLY A 66 9.10 7.30 8.95
N GLY A 67 9.04 7.24 7.63
CA GLY A 67 10.15 6.95 6.73
C GLY A 67 10.04 7.83 5.49
N ILE A 68 11.09 7.82 4.69
CA ILE A 68 11.18 8.52 3.41
C ILE A 68 11.85 7.60 2.41
N GLU A 69 11.22 7.49 1.27
CA GLU A 69 11.52 6.58 0.20
C GLU A 69 12.44 7.20 -0.87
N HIS A 70 13.38 6.40 -1.38
CA HIS A 70 14.32 6.81 -2.42
C HIS A 70 14.49 5.72 -3.49
N LEU A 71 15.21 6.04 -4.58
CA LEU A 71 15.32 5.15 -5.74
C LEU A 71 15.99 3.80 -5.44
N ASN A 72 16.89 3.78 -4.46
CA ASN A 72 17.69 2.61 -4.08
C ASN A 72 18.00 2.58 -2.57
N ASN A 73 17.24 3.30 -1.75
CA ASN A 73 17.35 3.28 -0.31
C ASN A 73 16.06 3.82 0.31
N THR A 74 15.91 3.66 1.62
CA THR A 74 14.91 4.36 2.43
C THR A 74 15.55 4.79 3.74
N THR A 75 15.15 5.94 4.25
CA THR A 75 15.48 6.38 5.61
C THR A 75 14.27 6.21 6.51
N VAL A 76 14.41 5.41 7.56
CA VAL A 76 13.30 5.01 8.43
C VAL A 76 13.60 5.30 9.88
N SER A 77 12.58 5.75 10.63
CA SER A 77 12.63 5.74 12.09
C SER A 77 12.70 4.29 12.56
N PHE A 78 13.87 3.89 13.09
CA PHE A 78 14.14 2.54 13.53
C PHE A 78 15.22 2.55 14.62
N ASP A 79 14.91 1.94 15.76
CA ASP A 79 15.86 1.69 16.86
C ASP A 79 15.85 0.23 17.34
N GLY A 80 15.09 -0.66 16.67
CA GLY A 80 14.99 -2.09 16.99
C GLY A 80 14.10 -2.45 18.19
N ARG A 81 13.49 -1.49 18.90
CA ARG A 81 12.65 -1.80 20.07
C ARG A 81 11.36 -2.51 19.67
N GLY A 82 10.99 -3.55 20.43
CA GLY A 82 9.76 -4.33 20.23
C GLY A 82 9.86 -5.44 19.18
N LEU A 83 11.03 -5.63 18.55
CA LEU A 83 11.28 -6.72 17.60
C LEU A 83 11.41 -8.11 18.25
N ASP A 84 11.35 -8.17 19.58
CA ASP A 84 11.30 -9.38 20.39
C ASP A 84 9.89 -10.00 20.47
N THR A 85 8.88 -9.30 19.94
CA THR A 85 7.49 -9.77 19.85
C THR A 85 7.07 -9.93 18.39
N ASP A 86 6.24 -10.93 18.09
CA ASP A 86 5.70 -11.13 16.73
C ASP A 86 4.90 -9.90 16.26
N GLU A 87 4.14 -9.27 17.13
CA GLU A 87 3.37 -8.06 16.81
C GLU A 87 4.29 -6.90 16.42
N GLY A 88 5.33 -6.61 17.22
CA GLY A 88 6.26 -5.53 16.93
C GLY A 88 7.15 -5.79 15.71
N LEU A 89 7.55 -7.05 15.50
CA LEU A 89 8.27 -7.47 14.31
C LEU A 89 7.40 -7.32 13.06
N ASN A 90 6.16 -7.81 13.08
CA ASN A 90 5.24 -7.70 11.95
C ASN A 90 4.92 -6.25 11.61
N ARG A 91 4.63 -5.41 12.61
CA ARG A 91 4.41 -3.97 12.41
C ARG A 91 5.62 -3.31 11.72
N THR A 92 6.83 -3.68 12.13
CA THR A 92 8.06 -3.15 11.53
C THR A 92 8.27 -3.65 10.10
N LEU A 93 8.01 -4.92 9.82
CA LEU A 93 8.14 -5.49 8.49
C LEU A 93 7.11 -4.94 7.51
N VAL A 94 5.88 -4.67 7.97
CA VAL A 94 4.85 -3.95 7.18
C VAL A 94 5.34 -2.56 6.82
N PHE A 95 5.84 -1.80 7.80
CA PHE A 95 6.38 -0.46 7.55
C PHE A 95 7.59 -0.50 6.59
N LEU A 96 8.50 -1.46 6.73
CA LEU A 96 9.61 -1.61 5.78
C LEU A 96 9.16 -2.07 4.40
N ALA A 97 8.07 -2.85 4.31
CA ALA A 97 7.47 -3.24 3.03
C ALA A 97 6.91 -2.02 2.30
N HIS A 98 6.24 -1.10 3.00
CA HIS A 98 5.76 0.17 2.47
C HIS A 98 6.90 0.98 1.83
N GLU A 99 7.92 1.27 2.65
CA GLU A 99 9.08 2.06 2.28
C GLU A 99 9.92 1.41 1.17
N PHE A 100 10.00 0.08 1.16
CA PHE A 100 10.64 -0.65 0.08
C PHE A 100 9.80 -0.59 -1.19
N PHE A 101 8.51 -0.90 -1.14
CA PHE A 101 7.64 -0.93 -2.32
C PHE A 101 7.58 0.44 -3.01
N HIS A 102 7.74 1.50 -2.24
CA HIS A 102 7.89 2.84 -2.76
C HIS A 102 9.02 3.06 -3.77
N ASN A 103 10.08 2.24 -3.73
CA ASN A 103 11.09 2.27 -4.78
C ASN A 103 10.45 2.03 -6.17
N TYR A 104 9.39 1.22 -6.27
CA TYR A 104 8.57 1.12 -7.46
C TYR A 104 7.55 2.25 -7.49
N ASN A 105 6.67 2.35 -6.49
CA ASN A 105 5.55 3.30 -6.44
C ASN A 105 5.68 4.19 -5.20
N VAL A 106 6.37 5.32 -5.19
CA VAL A 106 6.22 6.42 -6.16
C VAL A 106 7.51 6.83 -6.86
N LYS A 107 8.66 6.16 -6.63
CA LYS A 107 9.90 6.64 -7.24
C LYS A 107 9.98 6.41 -8.76
N ARG A 108 9.22 5.45 -9.29
CA ARG A 108 9.24 5.06 -10.72
C ARG A 108 7.84 5.11 -11.33
N ILE A 109 6.91 4.37 -10.76
CA ILE A 109 5.46 4.47 -10.99
C ILE A 109 5.02 5.74 -10.28
N ARG A 110 4.90 6.85 -11.00
CA ARG A 110 4.60 8.14 -10.37
C ARG A 110 3.61 8.97 -11.17
N PRO A 111 2.79 9.79 -10.48
CA PRO A 111 2.01 10.83 -11.13
C PRO A 111 2.91 11.79 -11.93
N LEU A 112 2.39 12.31 -13.04
CA LEU A 112 3.12 13.21 -13.92
C LEU A 112 3.60 14.48 -13.20
N GLU A 113 2.82 14.98 -12.24
CA GLU A 113 3.16 16.18 -11.47
C GLU A 113 4.29 15.97 -10.46
N LEU A 114 4.65 14.70 -10.17
CA LEU A 114 5.73 14.34 -9.23
C LEU A 114 7.06 14.04 -9.96
N GLY A 115 7.28 14.68 -11.11
CA GLY A 115 8.54 14.59 -11.81
C GLY A 115 8.54 15.09 -13.25
N PRO A 116 9.36 16.10 -13.60
CA PRO A 116 10.33 16.80 -12.75
C PRO A 116 9.65 17.64 -11.64
N PHE A 117 10.32 17.78 -10.49
CA PHE A 117 9.79 18.56 -9.36
C PHE A 117 10.07 20.04 -9.56
N ASP A 118 9.05 20.87 -9.34
CA ASP A 118 9.20 22.31 -9.11
C ASP A 118 9.39 22.53 -7.60
N TYR A 119 10.60 22.89 -7.18
CA TYR A 119 10.91 23.07 -5.76
C TYR A 119 10.47 24.42 -5.20
N ASP A 120 10.00 25.35 -6.05
CA ASP A 120 9.57 26.69 -5.63
C ASP A 120 8.08 26.74 -5.24
N LYS A 121 7.31 25.68 -5.53
CA LYS A 121 5.88 25.63 -5.20
C LYS A 121 5.38 24.22 -4.86
N PRO A 122 4.19 24.10 -4.23
CA PRO A 122 3.51 22.83 -4.04
C PRO A 122 3.30 22.05 -5.34
N ASN A 123 3.91 20.86 -5.46
CA ASN A 123 3.60 19.91 -6.53
C ASN A 123 2.31 19.18 -6.16
N ARG A 124 1.18 19.63 -6.71
CA ARG A 124 -0.15 19.05 -6.43
C ARG A 124 -0.49 17.97 -7.44
N THR A 125 -0.99 16.84 -6.96
CA THR A 125 -1.44 15.72 -7.81
C THR A 125 -2.73 15.12 -7.25
N ASN A 126 -3.58 14.59 -8.14
CA ASN A 126 -4.81 13.88 -7.78
C ASN A 126 -4.57 12.41 -7.39
N LEU A 127 -3.31 11.95 -7.41
CA LEU A 127 -2.95 10.53 -7.44
C LEU A 127 -2.06 10.09 -6.26
N LEU A 128 -2.09 10.80 -5.13
CA LEU A 128 -1.44 10.31 -3.91
C LEU A 128 -2.14 9.06 -3.36
N TRP A 129 -3.43 8.87 -3.61
CA TRP A 129 -4.07 7.59 -3.31
C TRP A 129 -3.50 6.41 -4.11
N VAL A 130 -2.94 6.65 -5.31
CA VAL A 130 -2.18 5.64 -6.05
C VAL A 130 -0.80 5.46 -5.42
N SER A 131 -0.12 6.56 -5.14
CA SER A 131 1.27 6.56 -4.63
C SER A 131 1.40 5.98 -3.22
N GLU A 132 0.45 6.31 -2.35
CA GLU A 132 0.45 6.01 -0.92
C GLU A 132 -0.61 4.97 -0.58
N GLY A 133 -1.84 5.20 -1.03
CA GLY A 133 -2.96 4.29 -0.76
C GLY A 133 -2.75 2.88 -1.32
N LEU A 134 -2.26 2.75 -2.56
CA LEU A 134 -1.91 1.43 -3.09
C LEU A 134 -0.64 0.87 -2.47
N SER A 135 0.29 1.71 -1.99
CA SER A 135 1.44 1.24 -1.22
C SER A 135 1.00 0.64 0.12
N VAL A 136 -0.05 1.17 0.77
CA VAL A 136 -0.70 0.56 1.93
C VAL A 136 -1.44 -0.74 1.57
N TYR A 137 -2.03 -0.85 0.38
CA TYR A 137 -2.59 -2.13 -0.07
C TYR A 137 -1.48 -3.18 -0.23
N TYR A 138 -0.37 -2.79 -0.85
CA TYR A 138 0.76 -3.68 -1.13
C TYR A 138 1.62 -3.98 0.09
N GLU A 139 1.77 -3.10 1.08
CA GLU A 139 2.55 -3.41 2.29
C GLU A 139 1.95 -4.62 3.02
N TYR A 140 0.62 -4.72 3.09
CA TYR A 140 -0.06 -5.84 3.72
C TYR A 140 0.07 -7.13 2.92
N LEU A 141 -0.10 -7.04 1.60
CA LEU A 141 0.02 -8.20 0.72
C LEU A 141 1.45 -8.72 0.62
N VAL A 142 2.44 -7.83 0.56
CA VAL A 142 3.85 -8.21 0.52
C VAL A 142 4.21 -9.04 1.75
N VAL A 143 3.84 -8.59 2.97
CA VAL A 143 4.15 -9.38 4.18
C VAL A 143 3.32 -10.66 4.27
N LYS A 144 2.08 -10.67 3.73
CA LYS A 144 1.24 -11.88 3.67
C LYS A 144 1.84 -12.92 2.73
N ARG A 145 2.17 -12.52 1.49
CA ARG A 145 2.75 -13.38 0.44
C ARG A 145 4.17 -13.82 0.79
N ALA A 146 4.90 -13.04 1.58
CA ALA A 146 6.16 -13.45 2.22
C ALA A 146 5.99 -14.53 3.32
N GLY A 147 4.75 -14.89 3.67
CA GLY A 147 4.44 -15.88 4.70
C GLY A 147 4.77 -15.41 6.13
N LEU A 148 4.78 -14.10 6.35
CA LEU A 148 5.17 -13.49 7.64
C LEU A 148 3.97 -13.19 8.54
N ILE A 149 2.78 -13.02 7.95
CA ILE A 149 1.54 -12.81 8.69
C ILE A 149 0.46 -13.84 8.30
N SER A 150 -0.44 -14.10 9.25
CA SER A 150 -1.63 -14.91 8.99
C SER A 150 -2.63 -14.16 8.11
N GLU A 151 -3.59 -14.89 7.55
CA GLU A 151 -4.74 -14.28 6.87
C GLU A 151 -5.57 -13.41 7.81
N GLU A 152 -5.76 -13.84 9.05
CA GLU A 152 -6.48 -13.06 10.06
C GLU A 152 -5.83 -11.68 10.30
N THR A 153 -4.50 -11.63 10.35
CA THR A 153 -3.77 -10.37 10.47
C THR A 153 -3.94 -9.49 9.22
N LEU A 154 -3.94 -10.08 8.02
CA LEU A 154 -4.23 -9.34 6.79
C LEU A 154 -5.63 -8.72 6.82
N PHE A 155 -6.64 -9.50 7.22
CA PHE A 155 -8.02 -9.01 7.32
C PHE A 155 -8.14 -7.90 8.36
N LYS A 156 -7.49 -8.04 9.52
CA LYS A 156 -7.46 -6.98 10.55
C LYS A 156 -6.87 -5.67 10.05
N ASN A 157 -5.88 -5.71 9.16
CA ASN A 157 -5.33 -4.50 8.54
C ASN A 157 -6.40 -3.79 7.70
N PHE A 158 -7.07 -4.50 6.78
CA PHE A 158 -8.16 -3.93 5.98
C PHE A 158 -9.38 -3.52 6.81
N GLU A 159 -9.72 -4.26 7.86
CA GLU A 159 -10.75 -3.88 8.83
C GLU A 159 -10.40 -2.55 9.52
N SER A 160 -9.12 -2.33 9.86
CA SER A 160 -8.65 -1.05 10.40
C SER A 160 -8.88 0.08 9.40
N ASN A 161 -8.58 -0.11 8.11
CA ASN A 161 -8.85 0.89 7.07
C ASN A 161 -10.35 1.15 6.88
N LEU A 162 -11.19 0.11 6.91
CA LEU A 162 -12.65 0.23 6.88
C LEU A 162 -13.14 1.05 8.07
N ASN A 163 -12.68 0.71 9.28
CA ASN A 163 -13.02 1.42 10.50
C ASN A 163 -12.58 2.89 10.46
N ALA A 164 -11.37 3.18 9.98
CA ALA A 164 -10.86 4.55 9.87
C ALA A 164 -11.66 5.36 8.85
N THR A 165 -11.96 4.78 7.69
CA THR A 165 -12.68 5.45 6.60
C THR A 165 -14.15 5.69 6.96
N GLU A 166 -14.85 4.66 7.40
CA GLU A 166 -16.31 4.71 7.61
C GLU A 166 -16.72 5.50 8.86
N ASN A 167 -15.84 5.60 9.85
CA ASN A 167 -16.05 6.43 11.03
C ASN A 167 -15.52 7.86 10.88
N ASN A 168 -14.90 8.21 9.74
CA ASN A 168 -14.50 9.58 9.46
C ASN A 168 -15.64 10.34 8.75
N PRO A 169 -16.27 11.34 9.37
CA PRO A 169 -17.33 12.13 8.73
C PRO A 169 -16.87 12.86 7.47
N GLY A 170 -15.57 13.10 7.31
CA GLY A 170 -14.97 13.70 6.12
C GLY A 170 -15.27 12.95 4.83
N ARG A 171 -15.60 11.65 4.91
CA ARG A 171 -15.98 10.82 3.75
C ARG A 171 -17.19 11.35 2.98
N LEU A 172 -18.03 12.16 3.63
CA LEU A 172 -19.20 12.79 3.02
C LEU A 172 -18.88 14.11 2.31
N TYR A 173 -17.68 14.67 2.53
CA TYR A 173 -17.31 16.02 2.07
C TYR A 173 -16.13 16.04 1.10
N GLN A 174 -15.22 15.06 1.21
CA GLN A 174 -13.99 15.04 0.43
C GLN A 174 -13.85 13.70 -0.33
N SER A 175 -13.68 13.79 -1.65
CA SER A 175 -13.36 12.62 -2.47
C SER A 175 -11.90 12.21 -2.34
N LEU A 176 -11.55 11.02 -2.84
CA LEU A 176 -10.19 10.48 -2.72
C LEU A 176 -9.18 11.30 -3.55
N ILE A 177 -9.59 11.77 -4.73
CA ILE A 177 -8.76 12.68 -5.53
C ILE A 177 -8.55 14.03 -4.83
N GLN A 178 -9.58 14.55 -4.16
CA GLN A 178 -9.49 15.83 -3.46
C GLN A 178 -8.54 15.73 -2.27
N SER A 179 -8.60 14.63 -1.51
CA SER A 179 -7.65 14.36 -0.42
C SER A 179 -6.20 14.33 -0.91
N SER A 180 -5.96 13.70 -2.06
CA SER A 180 -4.63 13.71 -2.71
C SER A 180 -4.18 15.13 -3.07
N TYR A 181 -5.04 15.88 -3.78
CA TYR A 181 -4.74 17.22 -4.26
C TYR A 181 -4.54 18.24 -3.12
N GLN A 182 -5.31 18.10 -2.03
CA GLN A 182 -5.32 19.00 -0.89
C GLN A 182 -4.25 18.67 0.16
N THR A 183 -3.38 17.68 -0.05
CA THR A 183 -2.40 17.24 0.97
C THR A 183 -1.52 18.37 1.52
N TRP A 184 -1.20 19.39 0.71
CA TRP A 184 -0.41 20.54 1.14
C TRP A 184 -1.12 21.45 2.14
N GLY A 185 -2.46 21.38 2.22
CA GLY A 185 -3.28 22.11 3.19
C GLY A 185 -3.79 21.20 4.31
N ASP A 186 -4.34 20.03 3.95
CA ASP A 186 -4.97 19.11 4.90
C ASP A 186 -3.96 18.17 5.58
N GLY A 187 -2.78 17.99 5.00
CA GLY A 187 -1.85 16.94 5.39
C GLY A 187 -2.23 15.56 4.81
N PRO A 188 -1.38 14.53 5.02
CA PRO A 188 -1.62 13.18 4.51
C PRO A 188 -2.74 12.42 5.20
N PHE A 189 -3.03 12.77 6.47
CA PHE A 189 -4.02 12.10 7.32
C PHE A 189 -5.30 12.91 7.52
N GLY A 190 -5.51 13.93 6.68
CA GLY A 190 -6.60 14.89 6.82
C GLY A 190 -6.33 15.96 7.88
N THR A 191 -7.07 17.06 7.77
CA THR A 191 -6.91 18.25 8.61
C THR A 191 -7.27 17.94 10.06
N GLN A 192 -6.32 18.24 10.95
CA GLN A 192 -6.53 18.29 12.40
C GLN A 192 -6.80 19.74 12.88
N GLY A 193 -6.90 20.68 11.93
CA GLY A 193 -6.91 22.12 12.17
C GLY A 193 -8.31 22.74 12.12
N LYS A 194 -8.51 23.75 11.26
CA LYS A 194 -9.66 24.68 11.31
C LYS A 194 -11.02 24.06 10.94
N ASP A 195 -11.04 22.95 10.20
CA ASP A 195 -12.27 22.26 9.76
C ASP A 195 -12.19 20.74 10.04
N PRO A 196 -12.08 20.33 11.31
CA PRO A 196 -11.92 18.92 11.66
C PRO A 196 -13.15 18.13 11.18
N GLY A 197 -12.91 16.95 10.60
CA GLY A 197 -13.97 16.06 10.11
C GLY A 197 -14.55 16.41 8.74
N LYS A 198 -13.91 17.28 7.95
CA LYS A 198 -14.25 17.53 6.53
C LYS A 198 -13.26 16.95 5.53
N SER A 199 -12.21 16.30 6.00
CA SER A 199 -11.17 15.68 5.16
C SER A 199 -11.01 14.20 5.48
N ILE A 200 -10.52 13.45 4.49
CA ILE A 200 -10.16 12.05 4.63
C ILE A 200 -8.66 11.86 4.47
N SER A 201 -8.19 10.67 4.86
CA SER A 201 -6.84 10.17 4.63
C SER A 201 -6.85 9.28 3.39
N TYR A 202 -6.01 9.60 2.41
CA TYR A 202 -5.80 8.72 1.25
C TYR A 202 -5.00 7.46 1.61
N TYR A 203 -4.33 7.43 2.77
CA TYR A 203 -3.74 6.21 3.35
C TYR A 203 -4.80 5.25 3.89
N ASP A 204 -5.96 5.76 4.33
CA ASP A 204 -7.04 4.92 4.87
C ASP A 204 -8.01 4.44 3.78
N LYS A 205 -8.49 5.36 2.91
CA LYS A 205 -9.45 4.99 1.85
C LYS A 205 -8.76 4.36 0.63
N GLY A 206 -7.52 4.75 0.34
CA GLY A 206 -6.76 4.24 -0.81
C GLY A 206 -6.60 2.72 -0.87
N PRO A 207 -6.19 2.01 0.20
CA PRO A 207 -6.08 0.56 0.16
C PRO A 207 -7.42 -0.16 -0.03
N LEU A 208 -8.53 0.46 0.38
CA LEU A 208 -9.88 -0.07 0.14
C LEU A 208 -10.22 -0.02 -1.35
N ILE A 209 -9.89 1.08 -2.02
CA ILE A 209 -10.00 1.16 -3.48
C ILE A 209 -9.04 0.17 -4.16
N GLY A 210 -7.85 -0.04 -3.59
CA GLY A 210 -6.88 -1.05 -4.06
C GLY A 210 -7.49 -2.45 -4.18
N PHE A 211 -8.13 -2.97 -3.12
CA PHE A 211 -8.76 -4.29 -3.22
C PHE A 211 -10.01 -4.29 -4.10
N ILE A 212 -10.78 -3.19 -4.17
CA ILE A 212 -11.94 -3.07 -5.09
C ILE A 212 -11.49 -3.22 -6.54
N LEU A 213 -10.44 -2.49 -6.94
CA LEU A 213 -9.87 -2.57 -8.27
C LEU A 213 -9.30 -3.96 -8.54
N ASP A 214 -8.53 -4.52 -7.59
CA ASP A 214 -7.95 -5.85 -7.76
C ASP A 214 -9.02 -6.94 -7.96
N PHE A 215 -9.99 -7.03 -7.06
CA PHE A 215 -11.06 -8.03 -7.16
C PHE A 215 -11.95 -7.83 -8.38
N LYS A 216 -12.18 -6.58 -8.79
CA LYS A 216 -12.92 -6.33 -10.03
C LYS A 216 -12.13 -6.81 -11.27
N ILE A 217 -10.83 -6.53 -11.34
CA ILE A 217 -9.96 -7.00 -12.45
C ILE A 217 -9.90 -8.53 -12.46
N ARG A 218 -9.68 -9.16 -11.31
CA ARG A 218 -9.66 -10.61 -11.18
C ARG A 218 -10.97 -11.22 -11.63
N HIS A 219 -12.10 -10.73 -11.13
CA HIS A 219 -13.41 -11.24 -11.55
C HIS A 219 -13.65 -11.07 -13.06
N ALA A 220 -13.38 -9.88 -13.62
CA ALA A 220 -13.57 -9.59 -15.04
C ALA A 220 -12.71 -10.48 -15.95
N THR A 221 -11.52 -10.86 -15.49
CA THR A 221 -10.55 -11.62 -16.27
C THR A 221 -10.53 -13.11 -15.94
N GLN A 222 -11.48 -13.59 -15.12
CA GLN A 222 -11.50 -14.98 -14.62
C GLN A 222 -10.19 -15.36 -13.92
N ASN A 223 -9.73 -14.45 -13.05
CA ASN A 223 -8.52 -14.49 -12.25
C ASN A 223 -7.21 -14.61 -13.05
N LYS A 224 -7.21 -14.21 -14.33
CA LYS A 224 -6.00 -14.22 -15.17
C LYS A 224 -5.13 -13.00 -14.98
N LYS A 225 -5.70 -11.90 -14.49
CA LYS A 225 -5.01 -10.65 -14.21
C LYS A 225 -5.47 -10.06 -12.89
N SER A 226 -4.65 -9.19 -12.33
CA SER A 226 -4.87 -8.52 -11.05
C SER A 226 -4.44 -7.05 -11.10
N LEU A 227 -4.55 -6.33 -9.99
CA LEU A 227 -3.92 -5.03 -9.84
C LEU A 227 -2.38 -5.10 -10.04
N ASP A 228 -1.75 -6.26 -9.83
CA ASP A 228 -0.32 -6.45 -10.06
C ASP A 228 0.03 -6.33 -11.55
N ASP A 229 -0.88 -6.76 -12.45
CA ASP A 229 -0.73 -6.52 -13.89
C ASP A 229 -0.84 -5.03 -14.23
N VAL A 230 -1.69 -4.27 -13.53
CA VAL A 230 -1.75 -2.81 -13.69
C VAL A 230 -0.42 -2.18 -13.25
N MET A 231 0.08 -2.54 -12.07
CA MET A 231 1.34 -2.01 -11.55
C MET A 231 2.52 -2.33 -12.49
N ARG A 232 2.57 -3.55 -13.03
CA ARG A 232 3.55 -3.95 -14.05
C ARG A 232 3.36 -3.19 -15.36
N TYR A 233 2.13 -2.96 -15.81
CA TYR A 233 1.85 -2.20 -17.01
C TYR A 233 2.34 -0.76 -16.88
N VAL A 234 1.95 -0.06 -15.80
CA VAL A 234 2.34 1.35 -15.62
C VAL A 234 3.84 1.51 -15.42
N TYR A 235 4.48 0.56 -14.74
CA TYR A 235 5.93 0.51 -14.59
C TYR A 235 6.66 0.33 -15.94
N ASN A 236 6.24 -0.65 -16.75
CA ASN A 236 6.91 -0.92 -18.02
C ASN A 236 6.61 0.15 -19.07
N TYR A 237 5.38 0.63 -19.14
CA TYR A 237 4.96 1.58 -20.16
C TYR A 237 5.37 3.02 -19.84
N TYR A 238 4.93 3.57 -18.70
CA TYR A 238 5.19 4.99 -18.40
C TYR A 238 6.63 5.21 -17.93
N TYR A 239 7.14 4.38 -17.02
CA TYR A 239 8.50 4.55 -16.51
C TYR A 239 9.57 4.01 -17.47
N LYS A 240 9.55 2.73 -17.86
CA LYS A 240 10.66 2.18 -18.68
C LYS A 240 10.63 2.65 -20.13
N LYS A 241 9.46 2.65 -20.78
CA LYS A 241 9.33 2.99 -22.20
C LYS A 241 9.23 4.50 -22.43
N LEU A 242 8.35 5.21 -21.72
CA LEU A 242 8.14 6.65 -21.93
C LEU A 242 9.01 7.55 -21.05
N GLN A 243 9.64 7.00 -20.00
CA GLN A 243 10.51 7.75 -19.08
C GLN A 243 9.84 8.97 -18.43
N ARG A 244 8.54 8.86 -18.13
CA ARG A 244 7.75 9.92 -17.47
C ARG A 244 6.72 9.33 -16.50
N GLY A 245 6.09 10.20 -15.70
CA GLY A 245 4.91 9.83 -14.92
C GLY A 245 3.65 9.69 -15.79
N PHE A 246 2.55 9.33 -15.14
CA PHE A 246 1.23 9.16 -15.77
C PHE A 246 0.20 10.17 -15.23
N THR A 247 -0.80 10.47 -16.03
CA THR A 247 -1.98 11.25 -15.63
C THR A 247 -3.05 10.36 -14.97
N ASP A 248 -4.07 10.97 -14.36
CA ASP A 248 -5.20 10.26 -13.77
C ASP A 248 -5.99 9.45 -14.80
N ALA A 249 -6.28 10.04 -15.96
CA ALA A 249 -6.91 9.36 -17.08
C ALA A 249 -6.07 8.17 -17.58
N GLU A 250 -4.75 8.32 -17.63
CA GLU A 250 -3.82 7.26 -18.04
C GLU A 250 -3.76 6.10 -17.06
N PHE A 251 -3.89 6.37 -15.75
CA PHE A 251 -3.98 5.32 -14.73
C PHE A 251 -5.31 4.57 -14.83
N GLN A 252 -6.43 5.29 -14.97
CA GLN A 252 -7.73 4.66 -15.17
C GLN A 252 -7.74 3.80 -16.43
N GLN A 253 -7.24 4.33 -17.55
CA GLN A 253 -7.15 3.57 -18.79
C GLN A 253 -6.30 2.31 -18.63
N ALA A 254 -5.18 2.38 -17.90
CA ALA A 254 -4.37 1.20 -17.61
C ALA A 254 -5.15 0.13 -16.84
N CYS A 255 -5.96 0.51 -15.84
CA CYS A 255 -6.81 -0.44 -15.13
C CYS A 255 -7.85 -1.07 -16.06
N GLU A 256 -8.50 -0.27 -16.91
CA GLU A 256 -9.52 -0.74 -17.87
C GLU A 256 -8.92 -1.67 -18.94
N ASP A 257 -7.75 -1.33 -19.48
CA ASP A 257 -7.03 -2.15 -20.47
C ASP A 257 -6.63 -3.50 -19.89
N VAL A 258 -6.20 -3.53 -18.62
CA VAL A 258 -5.89 -4.77 -17.91
C VAL A 258 -7.16 -5.59 -17.68
N ALA A 259 -8.24 -4.96 -17.19
CA ALA A 259 -9.53 -5.61 -16.94
C ALA A 259 -10.23 -6.11 -18.22
N GLY A 260 -10.01 -5.46 -19.36
CA GLY A 260 -10.73 -5.70 -20.61
C GLY A 260 -12.16 -5.18 -20.61
N ILE A 261 -12.54 -4.38 -19.62
CA ILE A 261 -13.86 -3.75 -19.46
C ILE A 261 -13.69 -2.36 -18.85
N SER A 262 -14.70 -1.49 -18.98
CA SER A 262 -14.70 -0.23 -18.25
C SER A 262 -14.81 -0.47 -16.73
N LEU A 263 -14.11 0.37 -15.99
CA LEU A 263 -14.09 0.44 -14.53
C LEU A 263 -14.66 1.77 -14.02
N ALA A 264 -15.39 2.51 -14.87
CA ALA A 264 -16.01 3.77 -14.50
C ALA A 264 -16.83 3.71 -13.19
N PRO A 265 -17.60 2.65 -12.88
CA PRO A 265 -18.28 2.52 -11.59
C PRO A 265 -17.31 2.49 -10.40
N GLU A 266 -16.20 1.77 -10.52
CA GLU A 266 -15.19 1.67 -9.47
C GLU A 266 -14.46 3.01 -9.28
N PHE A 267 -14.15 3.71 -10.37
CA PHE A 267 -13.53 5.04 -10.34
C PHE A 267 -14.48 6.13 -9.84
N GLU A 268 -15.79 5.93 -9.85
CA GLU A 268 -16.74 6.84 -9.20
C GLU A 268 -16.43 7.00 -7.70
N TYR A 269 -15.97 5.94 -7.02
CA TYR A 269 -15.57 5.99 -5.60
C TYR A 269 -14.30 6.81 -5.35
N VAL A 270 -13.51 7.03 -6.40
CA VAL A 270 -12.29 7.84 -6.40
C VAL A 270 -12.63 9.32 -6.59
N TYR A 271 -13.48 9.61 -7.58
CA TYR A 271 -13.83 10.98 -7.97
C TYR A 271 -14.89 11.63 -7.09
N THR A 272 -15.75 10.84 -6.45
CA THR A 272 -16.89 11.34 -5.66
C THR A 272 -16.80 10.92 -4.18
N THR A 273 -17.78 11.37 -3.39
CA THR A 273 -17.98 10.97 -2.00
C THR A 273 -18.93 9.76 -1.86
N LYS A 274 -19.27 9.09 -2.97
CA LYS A 274 -20.12 7.90 -2.96
C LYS A 274 -19.53 6.82 -2.06
N GLU A 275 -20.39 6.21 -1.24
CA GLU A 275 -20.01 5.09 -0.36
C GLU A 275 -19.73 3.84 -1.20
N PRO A 276 -18.55 3.20 -1.06
CA PRO A 276 -18.25 1.95 -1.76
C PRO A 276 -19.12 0.80 -1.27
N ASP A 277 -19.64 0.00 -2.21
CA ASP A 277 -20.26 -1.30 -1.87
C ASP A 277 -19.16 -2.35 -1.66
N TYR A 278 -18.50 -2.31 -0.50
CA TYR A 278 -17.39 -3.21 -0.21
C TYR A 278 -17.79 -4.69 -0.36
N ASN A 279 -19.03 -5.06 -0.02
CA ASN A 279 -19.50 -6.44 -0.06
C ASN A 279 -19.65 -6.97 -1.48
N GLN A 280 -20.04 -6.12 -2.45
CA GLN A 280 -20.05 -6.50 -3.86
C GLN A 280 -18.67 -7.01 -4.31
N TYR A 281 -17.60 -6.30 -3.96
CA TYR A 281 -16.24 -6.62 -4.42
C TYR A 281 -15.59 -7.73 -3.59
N LEU A 282 -15.78 -7.73 -2.26
CA LEU A 282 -15.31 -8.79 -1.37
C LEU A 282 -15.90 -10.15 -1.77
N ALA A 283 -17.16 -10.19 -2.23
CA ALA A 283 -17.80 -11.41 -2.67
C ALA A 283 -17.09 -12.07 -3.85
N PHE A 284 -16.35 -11.34 -4.69
CA PHE A 284 -15.56 -11.94 -5.78
C PHE A 284 -14.42 -12.83 -5.27
N ALA A 285 -13.94 -12.58 -4.05
CA ALA A 285 -12.95 -13.42 -3.36
C ALA A 285 -13.58 -14.31 -2.27
N GLY A 286 -14.90 -14.48 -2.26
CA GLY A 286 -15.58 -15.25 -1.23
C GLY A 286 -15.47 -14.63 0.17
N LEU A 287 -15.41 -13.31 0.25
CA LEU A 287 -15.34 -12.55 1.49
C LEU A 287 -16.59 -11.68 1.69
N THR A 288 -16.85 -11.28 2.92
CA THR A 288 -17.86 -10.28 3.28
C THR A 288 -17.37 -9.43 4.44
N ALA A 289 -17.73 -8.14 4.45
CA ALA A 289 -17.56 -7.25 5.57
C ALA A 289 -18.89 -7.05 6.30
N GLN A 290 -18.89 -7.37 7.59
CA GLN A 290 -19.99 -7.13 8.51
C GLN A 290 -19.55 -6.06 9.52
N PHE A 291 -20.47 -5.26 10.05
CA PHE A 291 -20.14 -4.34 11.13
C PHE A 291 -21.17 -4.39 12.26
N THR A 292 -20.69 -4.13 13.47
CA THR A 292 -21.54 -3.74 14.60
C THR A 292 -21.39 -2.24 14.84
N THR A 293 -22.40 -1.63 15.44
CA THR A 293 -22.32 -0.22 15.89
C THR A 293 -22.15 -0.21 17.39
N ASP A 294 -21.18 0.54 17.90
CA ASP A 294 -21.01 0.76 19.32
C ASP A 294 -22.11 1.72 19.83
N ASP A 295 -22.96 1.22 20.73
CA ASP A 295 -24.14 1.96 21.21
C ASP A 295 -23.80 3.29 21.91
N LYS A 296 -22.58 3.44 22.44
CA LYS A 296 -22.16 4.64 23.18
C LYS A 296 -21.57 5.70 22.26
N THR A 297 -20.83 5.27 21.24
CA THR A 297 -20.04 6.17 20.37
C THR A 297 -20.62 6.32 18.97
N GLY A 298 -21.56 5.46 18.58
CA GLY A 298 -22.11 5.38 17.22
C GLY A 298 -21.10 4.90 16.17
N LYS A 299 -19.90 4.47 16.58
CA LYS A 299 -18.84 4.03 15.67
C LYS A 299 -19.11 2.62 15.18
N LYS A 300 -18.92 2.42 13.88
CA LYS A 300 -18.92 1.10 13.24
C LYS A 300 -17.63 0.35 13.57
N LYS A 301 -17.74 -0.95 13.84
CA LYS A 301 -16.63 -1.89 13.92
C LYS A 301 -16.81 -2.98 12.88
N PHE A 302 -16.03 -2.90 11.81
CA PHE A 302 -16.01 -3.85 10.71
C PHE A 302 -15.21 -5.10 11.04
N ILE A 303 -15.68 -6.23 10.52
CA ILE A 303 -15.04 -7.55 10.55
C ILE A 303 -15.20 -8.17 9.17
N ILE A 304 -14.09 -8.61 8.57
CA ILE A 304 -14.06 -9.35 7.31
C ILE A 304 -14.10 -10.84 7.62
N LYS A 305 -14.97 -11.57 6.92
CA LYS A 305 -15.13 -13.01 7.06
C LYS A 305 -15.16 -13.66 5.70
N ARG A 306 -14.82 -14.95 5.66
CA ARG A 306 -15.14 -15.82 4.53
C ARG A 306 -16.64 -16.07 4.49
N ILE A 307 -17.20 -16.15 3.29
CA ILE A 307 -18.55 -16.68 3.08
C ILE A 307 -18.50 -18.21 3.07
N ASP A 308 -19.62 -18.86 3.37
CA ASP A 308 -19.73 -20.32 3.25
C ASP A 308 -19.92 -20.71 1.77
N ASN A 309 -19.39 -21.88 1.38
CA ASN A 309 -19.57 -22.49 0.05
C ASN A 309 -19.07 -21.63 -1.12
N LEU A 310 -17.77 -21.29 -1.13
CA LEU A 310 -17.15 -20.58 -2.26
C LEU A 310 -17.29 -21.38 -3.55
N ASP A 311 -17.61 -20.69 -4.65
CA ASP A 311 -17.45 -21.25 -5.97
C ASP A 311 -15.96 -21.38 -6.36
N SER A 312 -15.70 -22.05 -7.48
CA SER A 312 -14.32 -22.31 -7.93
C SER A 312 -13.57 -21.02 -8.28
N LEU A 313 -14.25 -20.01 -8.82
CA LEU A 313 -13.61 -18.74 -9.18
C LEU A 313 -13.26 -17.95 -7.92
N GLN A 314 -14.18 -17.85 -6.96
CA GLN A 314 -13.95 -17.21 -5.67
C GLN A 314 -12.78 -17.86 -4.91
N THR A 315 -12.73 -19.20 -4.91
CA THR A 315 -11.64 -19.96 -4.29
C THR A 315 -10.30 -19.64 -4.93
N ASN A 316 -10.24 -19.59 -6.26
CA ASN A 316 -9.02 -19.27 -6.99
C ASN A 316 -8.58 -17.82 -6.76
N ILE A 317 -9.52 -16.87 -6.82
CA ILE A 317 -9.24 -15.45 -6.55
C ILE A 317 -8.68 -15.26 -5.14
N LEU A 318 -9.30 -15.87 -4.12
CA LEU A 318 -8.85 -15.74 -2.74
C LEU A 318 -7.46 -16.34 -2.55
N ASN A 319 -7.24 -17.56 -3.05
CA ASN A 319 -5.95 -18.24 -2.91
C ASN A 319 -4.82 -17.45 -3.59
N ASP A 320 -5.04 -16.98 -4.82
CA ASP A 320 -4.03 -16.21 -5.53
C ASP A 320 -3.79 -14.86 -4.86
N TRP A 321 -4.85 -14.14 -4.47
CA TRP A 321 -4.68 -12.86 -3.77
C TRP A 321 -3.82 -12.97 -2.50
N LEU A 322 -3.99 -14.07 -1.75
CA LEU A 322 -3.25 -14.36 -0.51
C LEU A 322 -1.81 -14.88 -0.73
N THR A 323 -1.46 -15.38 -1.91
CA THR A 323 -0.21 -16.15 -2.12
C THR A 323 0.64 -15.73 -3.31
N GLN A 324 0.07 -15.05 -4.31
CA GLN A 324 0.73 -14.66 -5.57
C GLN A 324 0.58 -13.16 -5.82
#